data_AF-A0A3M6TKL3-F1
#
_entry.id   AF-A0A3M6TKL3-F1
#
_cell.length_a   1.000
_cell.length_b   1.000
_cell.length_c   1.000
_cell.angle_alpha   90.00
_cell.angle_beta   90.00
_cell.angle_gamma   90.00
#
_symmetry.space_group_name_H-M   'P 1'
#
loop_
_entity.id
_entity.type
_entity.pdbx_description
1 polymer ?
#
loop_
_entity_poly.entity_id
_entity_poly.type
_entity_poly.pdbx_seq_one_letter_code
_entity_poly.pdbx_strand_id
1 'polypeptide(L)'
;MEVISRWRNPFEKVDDLVSLSSGCAASNALKEDLLKAGEKALVVTKAETNKSTLAKVLEDGVEILPNLPNASAIIVDAMALLQTLPRIPDRFVDLADLTLSAVFKQAGKARRIDFVADQYPSVSIKNIEREKQGRSGQLAVQIRSPLQLCLQQWTKFLANGLNKSNLMEFLADRWGTDQCFPKKIGERKLFVTYGESCSKISIDTQGSISSSIVLERSSNQEEANTRMFLHYLHF
;
A
#
# COMPACT_ATOMS: atom_id res chain seq x y z
N MET A 1 -30.58 -4.86 -14.05
CA MET A 1 -29.11 -5.01 -13.96
C MET A 1 -28.50 -3.70 -14.40
N GLU A 2 -28.27 -2.78 -13.48
CA GLU A 2 -27.57 -1.52 -13.74
C GLU A 2 -26.29 -1.53 -12.91
N VAL A 3 -25.18 -1.86 -13.57
CA VAL A 3 -23.84 -1.69 -13.02
C VAL A 3 -23.02 -1.05 -14.13
N ILE A 4 -22.12 -0.15 -13.74
CA ILE A 4 -21.15 0.61 -14.55
C ILE A 4 -21.67 2.01 -14.99
N SER A 5 -21.68 2.97 -14.06
CA SER A 5 -21.68 4.40 -14.43
C SER A 5 -20.83 5.30 -13.50
N ARG A 6 -19.97 4.73 -12.65
CA ARG A 6 -19.17 5.52 -11.69
C ARG A 6 -17.66 5.29 -11.78
N TRP A 7 -17.16 4.76 -12.89
CA TRP A 7 -15.72 4.81 -13.16
C TRP A 7 -15.39 6.22 -13.66
N ARG A 8 -14.91 7.09 -12.77
CA ARG A 8 -14.28 8.35 -13.20
C ARG A 8 -12.87 8.03 -13.68
N ASN A 9 -12.54 8.46 -14.89
CA ASN A 9 -11.17 8.44 -15.37
C ASN A 9 -10.35 9.46 -14.56
N PRO A 10 -9.37 9.05 -13.74
CA PRO A 10 -8.56 10.00 -12.98
C PRO A 10 -7.67 10.89 -13.88
N PHE A 11 -7.60 10.59 -15.17
CA PHE A 11 -6.85 11.36 -16.18
C PHE A 11 -7.74 12.31 -17.00
N GLU A 12 -9.05 12.41 -16.72
CA GLU A 12 -9.98 13.27 -17.47
C GLU A 12 -9.73 14.77 -17.23
N LYS A 13 -9.13 15.11 -16.09
CA LYS A 13 -8.73 16.49 -15.75
C LYS A 13 -7.23 16.64 -15.90
N VAL A 14 -6.87 17.40 -16.94
CA VAL A 14 -5.50 17.68 -17.34
C VAL A 14 -4.71 18.37 -16.22
N ASP A 15 -5.36 19.06 -15.28
CA ASP A 15 -4.68 19.90 -14.29
C ASP A 15 -4.14 19.17 -13.05
N ASP A 16 -4.46 17.89 -12.85
CA ASP A 16 -4.15 17.14 -11.62
C ASP A 16 -2.97 16.15 -11.74
N LEU A 17 -2.21 16.18 -12.85
CA LEU A 17 -1.11 15.24 -13.10
C LEU A 17 0.22 15.71 -12.48
N VAL A 18 0.59 15.19 -11.31
CA VAL A 18 1.88 15.46 -10.63
C VAL A 18 2.78 14.20 -10.68
N SER A 19 4.11 14.37 -10.75
CA SER A 19 5.11 13.33 -11.06
C SER A 19 5.31 12.22 -10.00
N LEU A 20 4.85 11.01 -10.34
CA LEU A 20 4.66 9.80 -9.51
C LEU A 20 5.85 9.22 -8.72
N SER A 21 7.07 9.73 -8.87
CA SER A 21 8.25 9.11 -8.25
C SER A 21 9.26 10.06 -7.61
N SER A 22 9.11 11.39 -7.73
CA SER A 22 10.16 12.33 -7.28
C SER A 22 9.68 13.53 -6.46
N GLY A 23 8.37 13.77 -6.35
CA GLY A 23 7.85 14.95 -5.63
C GLY A 23 8.17 16.28 -6.31
N CYS A 24 8.52 16.27 -7.60
CA CYS A 24 8.67 17.48 -8.41
C CYS A 24 7.39 17.75 -9.23
N ALA A 25 7.08 19.04 -9.46
CA ALA A 25 6.08 19.42 -10.45
C ALA A 25 6.53 18.91 -11.84
N ALA A 26 5.69 18.12 -12.49
CA ALA A 26 5.97 17.62 -13.84
C ALA A 26 6.07 18.82 -14.79
N SER A 27 7.12 18.85 -15.63
CA SER A 27 7.19 19.85 -16.71
C SER A 27 6.07 19.60 -17.71
N ASN A 28 5.60 20.65 -18.40
CA ASN A 28 4.57 20.52 -19.44
C ASN A 28 4.97 19.52 -20.54
N ALA A 29 6.27 19.32 -20.78
CA ALA A 29 6.79 18.32 -21.71
C ALA A 29 6.58 16.88 -21.22
N LEU A 30 6.90 16.59 -19.94
CA LEU A 30 6.68 15.27 -19.33
C LEU A 30 5.18 14.94 -19.25
N LYS A 31 4.35 15.96 -19.04
CA LYS A 31 2.89 15.87 -19.05
C LYS A 31 2.35 15.49 -20.44
N GLU A 32 2.86 16.10 -21.50
CA GLU A 32 2.51 15.70 -22.87
C GLU A 32 3.00 14.29 -23.21
N ASP A 33 4.17 13.88 -22.75
CA ASP A 33 4.70 12.54 -22.99
C ASP A 33 3.90 11.45 -22.27
N LEU A 34 3.40 11.72 -21.06
CA LEU A 34 2.48 10.82 -20.34
C LEU A 34 1.10 10.75 -21.01
N LEU A 35 0.62 11.85 -21.58
CA LEU A 35 -0.63 11.87 -22.35
C LEU A 35 -0.49 11.08 -23.66
N LYS A 36 0.63 11.22 -24.37
CA LYS A 36 1.00 10.38 -25.53
C LYS A 36 1.24 8.92 -25.13
N ALA A 37 1.74 8.70 -23.91
CA ALA A 37 1.85 7.36 -23.34
C ALA A 37 0.47 6.76 -23.05
N GLY A 38 -0.59 7.55 -22.83
CA GLY A 38 -1.98 7.07 -22.78
C GLY A 38 -2.45 6.48 -24.11
N GLU A 39 -2.09 7.10 -25.24
CA GLU A 39 -2.36 6.56 -26.59
C GLU A 39 -1.51 5.31 -26.89
N LYS A 40 -0.26 5.28 -26.42
CA LYS A 40 0.60 4.07 -26.50
C LYS A 40 0.22 2.98 -25.50
N ALA A 41 -0.34 3.31 -24.34
CA ALA A 41 -0.80 2.35 -23.35
C ALA A 41 -2.00 1.56 -23.85
N LEU A 42 -2.81 2.14 -24.75
CA LEU A 42 -3.85 1.42 -25.49
C LEU A 42 -3.27 0.36 -26.45
N VAL A 43 -2.03 0.57 -26.91
CA VAL A 43 -1.27 -0.40 -27.73
C VAL A 43 -0.52 -1.42 -26.85
N VAL A 44 0.02 -1.00 -25.70
CA VAL A 44 0.73 -1.86 -24.74
C VAL A 44 -0.23 -2.79 -23.99
N THR A 45 -1.47 -2.38 -23.72
CA THR A 45 -2.51 -3.26 -23.14
C THR A 45 -2.93 -4.40 -24.09
N LYS A 46 -2.56 -4.35 -25.38
CA LYS A 46 -2.73 -5.45 -26.34
C LYS A 46 -1.52 -6.37 -26.48
N ALA A 47 -0.36 -6.01 -25.93
CA ALA A 47 0.85 -6.81 -26.01
C ALA A 47 1.28 -7.21 -24.60
N GLU A 48 1.18 -8.51 -24.29
CA GLU A 48 1.72 -9.14 -23.08
C GLU A 48 3.15 -8.64 -22.80
N THR A 49 3.27 -7.59 -22.00
CA THR A 49 4.55 -7.04 -21.58
C THR A 49 4.56 -6.96 -20.06
N ASN A 50 5.58 -7.57 -19.47
CA ASN A 50 5.69 -7.77 -18.03
C ASN A 50 5.62 -6.43 -17.28
N LYS A 51 4.86 -6.37 -16.16
CA LYS A 51 4.74 -5.22 -15.24
C LYS A 51 6.11 -4.59 -14.86
N SER A 52 7.18 -5.39 -14.86
CA SER A 52 8.56 -4.93 -14.59
C SER A 52 9.13 -3.96 -15.63
N THR A 53 8.60 -3.95 -16.85
CA THR A 53 9.03 -3.03 -17.93
C THR A 53 8.50 -1.63 -17.68
N LEU A 54 7.28 -1.50 -17.13
CA LEU A 54 6.68 -0.21 -16.83
C LEU A 54 7.47 0.55 -15.76
N ALA A 55 7.96 -0.13 -14.72
CA ALA A 55 8.80 0.48 -13.70
C ALA A 55 10.06 1.11 -14.30
N LYS A 56 10.75 0.38 -15.20
CA LYS A 56 11.94 0.89 -15.89
C LYS A 56 11.65 2.11 -16.75
N VAL A 57 10.51 2.13 -17.44
CA VAL A 57 10.08 3.27 -18.26
C VAL A 57 9.72 4.48 -17.40
N LEU A 58 9.13 4.27 -16.22
CA LEU A 58 8.81 5.35 -15.28
C LEU A 58 10.04 5.89 -14.53
N GLU A 59 11.08 5.08 -14.38
CA GLU A 59 12.37 5.47 -13.79
C GLU A 59 13.31 6.13 -14.81
N ASP A 60 13.08 5.90 -16.10
CA ASP A 60 13.88 6.48 -17.18
C ASP A 60 13.69 8.01 -17.22
N GLY A 61 14.79 8.75 -17.03
CA GLY A 61 14.79 10.21 -16.98
C GLY A 61 14.53 10.84 -15.61
N VAL A 62 14.41 10.06 -14.53
CA VAL A 62 14.25 10.61 -13.16
C VAL A 62 15.62 10.83 -12.51
N GLU A 63 15.97 12.08 -12.18
CA GLU A 63 17.15 12.36 -11.36
C GLU A 63 16.92 11.94 -9.90
N ILE A 64 17.78 11.04 -9.41
CA ILE A 64 17.79 10.63 -8.00
C ILE A 64 18.32 11.80 -7.17
N LEU A 65 17.46 12.47 -6.42
CA LEU A 65 17.89 13.51 -5.49
C LEU A 65 18.72 12.89 -4.36
N PRO A 66 19.97 13.33 -4.13
CA PRO A 66 20.84 12.76 -3.10
C PRO A 66 20.32 13.03 -1.67
N ASN A 67 19.47 14.05 -1.50
CA ASN A 67 18.81 14.37 -0.25
C ASN A 67 17.33 14.68 -0.50
N LEU A 68 16.43 13.77 -0.09
CA LEU A 68 15.01 14.12 -0.05
C LEU A 68 14.80 15.26 0.98
N PRO A 69 14.06 16.32 0.63
CA PRO A 69 13.75 17.38 1.58
C PRO A 69 13.04 16.83 2.82
N ASN A 70 13.19 17.50 3.96
CA ASN A 70 12.66 17.09 5.29
C ASN A 70 11.13 16.86 5.35
N ALA A 71 10.40 17.13 4.26
CA ALA A 71 8.97 16.88 4.08
C ALA A 71 8.70 15.73 3.09
N SER A 72 9.52 14.67 3.14
CA SER A 72 9.35 13.52 2.25
C SER A 72 8.24 12.60 2.71
N ALA A 73 7.60 12.00 1.71
CA ALA A 73 6.58 10.98 1.87
C ALA A 73 7.00 9.74 1.09
N ILE A 74 6.68 8.56 1.61
CA ILE A 74 7.03 7.27 1.00
C ILE A 74 5.81 6.37 0.96
N ILE A 75 5.64 5.66 -0.15
CA ILE A 75 4.61 4.64 -0.30
C ILE A 75 5.30 3.28 -0.30
N VAL A 76 4.86 2.41 0.58
CA VAL A 76 5.41 1.07 0.79
C VAL A 76 4.36 0.04 0.39
N ASP A 77 4.72 -0.85 -0.53
CA ASP A 77 3.93 -2.05 -0.82
C ASP A 77 3.99 -2.98 0.40
N ALA A 78 2.84 -3.12 1.06
CA ALA A 78 2.70 -3.87 2.28
C ALA A 78 3.02 -5.36 2.11
N MET A 79 2.58 -5.96 1.00
CA MET A 79 2.79 -7.39 0.78
C MET A 79 4.24 -7.68 0.41
N ALA A 80 4.87 -6.81 -0.37
CA ALA A 80 6.31 -6.93 -0.66
C ALA A 80 7.14 -6.87 0.63
N LEU A 81 6.83 -5.94 1.54
CA LEU A 81 7.53 -5.84 2.82
C LEU A 81 7.27 -7.07 3.72
N LEU A 82 6.02 -7.52 3.84
CA LEU A 82 5.66 -8.67 4.68
C LEU A 82 6.27 -10.00 4.20
N GLN A 83 6.47 -10.15 2.89
CA GLN A 83 7.12 -11.33 2.30
C GLN A 83 8.64 -11.34 2.48
N THR A 84 9.25 -10.17 2.69
CA THR A 84 10.70 -10.02 2.85
C THR A 84 11.15 -9.96 4.31
N LEU A 85 10.23 -10.10 5.26
CA LEU A 85 10.57 -10.18 6.68
C LEU A 85 11.51 -11.38 6.94
N PRO A 86 12.67 -11.17 7.58
CA PRO A 86 13.71 -12.20 7.69
C PRO A 86 13.30 -13.36 8.60
N ARG A 87 12.49 -13.07 9.62
CA ARG A 87 11.94 -14.05 10.55
C ARG A 87 10.59 -13.57 11.03
N ILE A 88 9.63 -14.48 11.09
CA ILE A 88 8.33 -14.23 11.69
C ILE A 88 8.42 -14.55 13.19
N PRO A 89 8.07 -13.60 14.07
CA PRO A 89 8.09 -13.84 15.49
C PRO A 89 6.93 -14.75 15.92
N ASP A 90 6.96 -15.22 17.15
CA ASP A 90 6.00 -16.22 17.62
C ASP A 90 4.60 -15.65 17.79
N ARG A 91 4.45 -14.35 18.09
CA ARG A 91 3.14 -13.72 18.38
C ARG A 91 2.86 -12.55 17.45
N PHE A 92 1.57 -12.31 17.20
CA PHE A 92 1.13 -11.21 16.34
C PHE A 92 1.51 -9.82 16.87
N VAL A 93 1.59 -9.64 18.20
CA VAL A 93 2.08 -8.38 18.81
C VAL A 93 3.52 -8.07 18.41
N ASP A 94 4.39 -9.09 18.44
CA ASP A 94 5.79 -8.95 18.05
C ASP A 94 5.90 -8.76 16.54
N LEU A 95 5.00 -9.37 15.76
CA LEU A 95 4.92 -9.16 14.32
C LEU A 95 4.53 -7.72 13.98
N ALA A 96 3.58 -7.13 14.70
CA ALA A 96 3.20 -5.73 14.52
C ALA A 96 4.38 -4.80 14.81
N ASP A 97 5.15 -5.09 15.86
CA ASP A 97 6.35 -4.34 16.23
C ASP A 97 7.48 -4.45 15.19
N LEU A 98 7.76 -5.68 14.75
CA LEU A 98 8.75 -5.97 13.71
C LEU A 98 8.37 -5.28 12.38
N THR A 99 7.11 -5.39 11.97
CA THR A 99 6.62 -4.83 10.71
C THR A 99 6.71 -3.31 10.73
N LEU A 100 6.27 -2.64 11.81
CA LEU A 100 6.39 -1.18 11.90
C LEU A 100 7.86 -0.73 11.89
N SER A 101 8.73 -1.48 12.56
CA SER A 101 10.16 -1.18 12.58
C SER A 101 10.79 -1.34 11.18
N ALA A 102 10.37 -2.34 10.41
CA ALA A 102 10.78 -2.50 9.01
C ALA A 102 10.27 -1.36 8.12
N VAL A 103 9.00 -0.95 8.29
CA VAL A 103 8.41 0.19 7.59
C VAL A 103 9.20 1.47 7.86
N PHE A 104 9.53 1.78 9.12
CA PHE A 104 10.31 2.97 9.46
C PHE A 104 11.77 2.90 9.02
N LYS A 105 12.37 1.70 9.00
CA LYS A 105 13.69 1.51 8.41
C LYS A 105 13.69 1.87 6.93
N GLN A 106 12.71 1.39 6.17
CA GLN A 106 12.59 1.72 4.73
C GLN A 106 12.22 3.19 4.51
N ALA A 107 11.41 3.77 5.39
CA ALA A 107 10.98 5.16 5.29
C ALA A 107 12.07 6.20 5.60
N GLY A 108 13.19 5.79 6.23
CA GLY A 108 14.27 6.71 6.57
C GLY A 108 13.76 7.91 7.38
N LYS A 109 13.90 9.13 6.87
CA LYS A 109 13.44 10.38 7.52
C LYS A 109 12.06 10.87 7.05
N ALA A 110 11.35 10.11 6.22
CA ALA A 110 10.04 10.53 5.70
C ALA A 110 9.03 10.81 6.81
N ARG A 111 8.35 11.97 6.71
CA ARG A 111 7.33 12.41 7.66
C ARG A 111 5.97 11.75 7.39
N ARG A 112 5.70 11.40 6.14
CA ARG A 112 4.49 10.68 5.76
C ARG A 112 4.85 9.32 5.18
N ILE A 113 4.13 8.30 5.61
CA ILE A 113 4.36 6.92 5.20
C ILE A 113 3.01 6.31 4.87
N ASP A 114 2.88 5.77 3.67
CA ASP A 114 1.67 5.11 3.19
C ASP A 114 1.97 3.62 3.03
N PHE A 115 1.45 2.78 3.92
CA PHE A 115 1.57 1.34 3.90
C PHE A 115 0.36 0.74 3.16
N VAL A 116 0.55 0.41 1.89
CA VAL A 116 -0.52 0.12 0.92
C VAL A 116 -0.56 -1.37 0.60
N ALA A 117 -1.73 -1.99 0.76
CA ALA A 117 -1.99 -3.40 0.53
C ALA A 117 -3.04 -3.60 -0.56
N ASP A 118 -3.04 -4.76 -1.21
CA ASP A 118 -4.14 -5.20 -2.06
C ASP A 118 -5.44 -5.39 -1.25
N GLN A 119 -6.55 -5.52 -1.96
CA GLN A 119 -7.78 -6.09 -1.44
C GLN A 119 -7.91 -7.57 -1.82
N TYR A 120 -8.55 -8.30 -0.91
CA TYR A 120 -8.84 -9.72 -1.08
C TYR A 120 -10.34 -9.98 -0.99
N PRO A 121 -11.15 -9.47 -1.94
CA PRO A 121 -12.57 -9.78 -1.98
C PRO A 121 -12.78 -11.27 -2.32
N SER A 122 -13.92 -11.82 -1.89
CA SER A 122 -14.30 -13.21 -2.17
C SER A 122 -14.53 -13.47 -3.66
N VAL A 123 -15.00 -12.46 -4.39
CA VAL A 123 -15.15 -12.47 -5.84
C VAL A 123 -14.16 -11.47 -6.41
N SER A 124 -13.18 -11.97 -7.17
CA SER A 124 -12.17 -11.16 -7.85
C SER A 124 -11.93 -11.72 -9.25
N ILE A 125 -11.62 -10.84 -10.19
CA ILE A 125 -11.14 -11.22 -11.53
C ILE A 125 -9.86 -12.07 -11.43
N LYS A 126 -9.09 -11.89 -10.34
CA LYS A 126 -7.86 -12.66 -10.06
C LYS A 126 -8.09 -13.98 -9.36
N ASN A 127 -9.32 -14.40 -9.08
CA ASN A 127 -9.56 -15.66 -8.37
C ASN A 127 -8.89 -16.84 -9.07
N ILE A 128 -8.94 -16.91 -10.40
CA ILE A 128 -8.29 -17.99 -11.18
C ILE A 128 -6.76 -17.98 -11.00
N GLU A 129 -6.13 -16.80 -11.01
CA GLU A 129 -4.68 -16.68 -10.81
C GLU A 129 -4.29 -17.02 -9.37
N ARG A 130 -5.08 -16.57 -8.40
CA ARG A 130 -4.90 -16.86 -6.96
C ARG A 130 -5.06 -18.33 -6.65
N GLU A 131 -6.03 -19.02 -7.28
CA GLU A 131 -6.21 -20.47 -7.15
C GLU A 131 -5.02 -21.25 -7.74
N LYS A 132 -4.45 -20.79 -8.86
CA LYS A 132 -3.23 -21.39 -9.43
C LYS A 132 -2.03 -21.25 -8.48
N GLN A 133 -1.92 -20.12 -7.78
CA GLN A 133 -0.86 -19.85 -6.80
C GLN A 133 -1.14 -20.50 -5.43
N GLY A 134 -2.41 -20.78 -5.11
CA GLY A 134 -2.88 -21.35 -3.86
C GLY A 134 -3.30 -22.82 -3.98
N ARG A 135 -2.35 -23.73 -4.17
CA ARG A 135 -2.66 -25.18 -4.11
C ARG A 135 -2.91 -25.60 -2.66
N SER A 136 -4.15 -26.00 -2.36
CA SER A 136 -4.62 -26.91 -1.29
C SER A 136 -4.13 -26.70 0.16
N GLY A 137 -5.06 -26.59 1.12
CA GLY A 137 -4.78 -26.68 2.56
C GLY A 137 -4.53 -25.36 3.30
N GLN A 138 -5.03 -24.23 2.76
CA GLN A 138 -4.90 -22.94 3.43
C GLN A 138 -5.87 -22.82 4.60
N LEU A 139 -5.34 -22.73 5.83
CA LEU A 139 -6.14 -22.45 7.01
C LEU A 139 -6.44 -20.95 7.08
N ALA A 140 -7.71 -20.59 7.06
CA ALA A 140 -8.16 -19.25 7.41
C ALA A 140 -8.01 -19.05 8.92
N VAL A 141 -7.27 -18.02 9.31
CA VAL A 141 -7.01 -17.65 10.71
C VAL A 141 -7.58 -16.26 10.94
N GLN A 142 -8.49 -16.19 11.90
CA GLN A 142 -8.90 -14.92 12.48
C GLN A 142 -7.93 -14.56 13.61
N ILE A 143 -7.37 -13.36 13.57
CA ILE A 143 -6.50 -12.85 14.63
C ILE A 143 -7.41 -12.27 15.71
N ARG A 144 -7.58 -12.99 16.82
CA ARG A 144 -8.49 -12.60 17.91
C ARG A 144 -7.77 -11.91 19.07
N SER A 145 -6.45 -12.07 19.14
CA SER A 145 -5.64 -11.51 20.21
C SER A 145 -4.23 -11.17 19.71
N PRO A 146 -3.64 -10.05 20.16
CA PRO A 146 -2.23 -9.76 19.88
C PRO A 146 -1.27 -10.84 20.41
N LEU A 147 -1.66 -11.57 21.48
CA LEU A 147 -0.85 -12.64 22.05
C LEU A 147 -1.00 -13.97 21.29
N GLN A 148 -1.90 -14.06 20.32
CA GLN A 148 -2.09 -15.25 19.51
C GLN A 148 -0.80 -15.59 18.75
N LEU A 149 -0.53 -16.89 18.60
CA LEU A 149 0.65 -17.36 17.88
C LEU A 149 0.52 -17.10 16.38
N CYS A 150 1.60 -16.62 15.77
CA CYS A 150 1.75 -16.61 14.33
C CYS A 150 1.84 -18.05 13.80
N LEU A 151 1.29 -18.29 12.61
CA LEU A 151 1.49 -19.59 11.96
C LEU A 151 2.94 -19.73 11.51
N GLN A 152 3.59 -20.83 11.88
CA GLN A 152 4.96 -21.13 11.44
C GLN A 152 5.08 -21.24 9.92
N GLN A 153 4.00 -21.62 9.22
CA GLN A 153 3.96 -21.71 7.76
C GLN A 153 3.57 -20.36 7.14
N TRP A 154 4.41 -19.33 7.33
CA TRP A 154 4.12 -17.96 6.91
C TRP A 154 3.77 -17.82 5.43
N THR A 155 4.49 -18.50 4.54
CA THR A 155 4.19 -18.49 3.10
C THR A 155 2.78 -19.00 2.81
N LYS A 156 2.30 -20.00 3.55
CA LYS A 156 0.91 -20.49 3.40
C LYS A 156 -0.10 -19.53 4.04
N PHE A 157 0.26 -18.90 5.15
CA PHE A 157 -0.55 -17.86 5.77
C PHE A 157 -0.79 -16.71 4.78
N LEU A 158 0.29 -16.20 4.16
CA LEU A 158 0.24 -15.18 3.10
C LEU A 158 -0.19 -15.72 1.73
N ALA A 159 -0.51 -16.99 1.56
CA ALA A 159 -1.15 -17.45 0.31
C ALA A 159 -2.67 -17.25 0.36
N ASN A 160 -3.24 -17.06 1.56
CA ASN A 160 -4.67 -16.93 1.78
C ASN A 160 -5.09 -15.46 1.85
N GLY A 161 -6.02 -15.05 0.97
CA GLY A 161 -6.50 -13.67 0.90
C GLY A 161 -7.17 -13.18 2.19
N LEU A 162 -7.96 -14.04 2.85
CA LEU A 162 -8.62 -13.68 4.11
C LEU A 162 -7.61 -13.46 5.23
N ASN A 163 -6.56 -14.28 5.33
CA ASN A 163 -5.48 -14.09 6.30
C ASN A 163 -4.76 -12.75 6.09
N LYS A 164 -4.51 -12.37 4.83
CA LYS A 164 -3.90 -11.08 4.51
C LYS A 164 -4.80 -9.91 4.89
N SER A 165 -6.10 -9.98 4.58
CA SER A 165 -7.08 -8.97 5.01
C SER A 165 -7.10 -8.83 6.53
N ASN A 166 -7.22 -9.96 7.25
CA ASN A 166 -7.23 -9.98 8.71
C ASN A 166 -5.93 -9.42 9.30
N LEU A 167 -4.78 -9.73 8.68
CA LEU A 167 -3.49 -9.19 9.09
C LEU A 167 -3.43 -7.67 8.93
N MET A 168 -3.86 -7.14 7.78
CA MET A 168 -3.83 -5.69 7.53
C MET A 168 -4.76 -4.93 8.47
N GLU A 169 -5.94 -5.47 8.74
CA GLU A 169 -6.88 -4.91 9.73
C GLU A 169 -6.28 -4.95 11.15
N PHE A 170 -5.69 -6.09 11.54
CA PHE A 170 -5.00 -6.23 12.83
C PHE A 170 -3.86 -5.22 12.98
N LEU A 171 -3.02 -5.03 11.95
CA LEU A 171 -1.92 -4.07 11.99
C LEU A 171 -2.42 -2.64 12.11
N ALA A 172 -3.44 -2.25 11.32
CA ALA A 172 -4.03 -0.92 11.38
C ALA A 172 -4.68 -0.63 12.74
N ASP A 173 -5.43 -1.58 13.29
CA ASP A 173 -6.04 -1.46 14.62
C ASP A 173 -4.96 -1.37 15.71
N ARG A 174 -3.99 -2.29 15.70
CA ARG A 174 -2.96 -2.37 16.74
C ARG A 174 -2.09 -1.13 16.76
N TRP A 175 -1.62 -0.69 15.59
CA TRP A 175 -0.86 0.55 15.49
C TRP A 175 -1.70 1.79 15.76
N GLY A 176 -3.02 1.73 15.61
CA GLY A 176 -3.92 2.86 15.85
C GLY A 176 -4.44 3.00 17.28
N THR A 177 -4.26 1.98 18.13
CA THR A 177 -4.88 1.90 19.46
C THR A 177 -3.89 1.65 20.60
N ASP A 178 -2.78 0.96 20.34
CA ASP A 178 -1.86 0.55 21.40
C ASP A 178 -0.83 1.63 21.75
N GLN A 179 -0.73 1.91 23.05
CA GLN A 179 0.08 2.98 23.63
C GLN A 179 1.59 2.67 23.66
N CYS A 180 2.02 1.51 23.15
CA CYS A 180 3.46 1.24 22.97
C CYS A 180 4.04 1.87 21.69
N PHE A 181 3.21 2.19 20.70
CA PHE A 181 3.64 2.75 19.41
C PHE A 181 3.86 4.28 19.33
N PRO A 182 3.31 5.14 20.21
CA PRO A 182 3.51 6.59 20.15
C PRO A 182 4.97 7.01 20.01
N LYS A 183 5.87 6.40 20.81
CA LYS A 183 7.30 6.71 20.76
C LYS A 183 7.95 6.33 19.42
N LYS A 184 7.46 5.27 18.76
CA LYS A 184 8.00 4.83 17.47
C LYS A 184 7.48 5.70 16.33
N ILE A 185 6.19 6.04 16.35
CA ILE A 185 5.55 6.86 15.32
C ILE A 185 6.05 8.30 15.39
N GLY A 186 6.16 8.86 16.60
CA GLY A 186 6.63 10.23 16.83
C GLY A 186 5.82 11.24 16.01
N GLU A 187 6.51 12.19 15.36
CA GLU A 187 5.87 13.23 14.56
C GLU A 187 5.42 12.78 13.16
N ARG A 188 5.52 11.47 12.85
CA ARG A 188 5.18 10.95 11.54
C ARG A 188 3.68 10.70 11.39
N LYS A 189 3.22 10.77 10.15
CA LYS A 189 1.87 10.39 9.73
C LYS A 189 1.95 9.06 9.00
N LEU A 190 1.31 8.04 9.56
CA LEU A 190 1.23 6.71 8.96
C LEU A 190 -0.17 6.52 8.38
N PHE A 191 -0.26 6.19 7.10
CA PHE A 191 -1.50 5.79 6.43
C PHE A 191 -1.45 4.29 6.19
N VAL A 192 -2.48 3.56 6.59
CA VAL A 192 -2.53 2.10 6.49
C VAL A 192 -3.81 1.70 5.79
N THR A 193 -3.68 0.97 4.69
CA THR A 193 -4.84 0.48 3.95
C THR A 193 -5.21 -0.93 4.39
N TYR A 194 -6.49 -1.19 4.59
CA TYR A 194 -7.02 -2.53 4.89
C TYR A 194 -8.46 -2.61 4.38
N GLY A 195 -8.79 -3.70 3.68
CA GLY A 195 -10.04 -3.76 2.91
C GLY A 195 -10.21 -2.49 2.05
N GLU A 196 -11.41 -1.89 2.11
CA GLU A 196 -11.72 -0.63 1.43
C GLU A 196 -11.29 0.63 2.19
N SER A 197 -10.89 0.49 3.45
CA SER A 197 -10.56 1.62 4.33
C SER A 197 -9.08 2.00 4.28
N CYS A 198 -8.81 3.24 4.66
CA CYS A 198 -7.48 3.74 4.97
C CYS A 198 -7.52 4.46 6.32
N SER A 199 -6.72 4.02 7.28
CA SER A 199 -6.56 4.71 8.56
C SER A 199 -5.34 5.61 8.53
N LYS A 200 -5.48 6.84 9.01
CA LYS A 200 -4.39 7.73 9.37
C LYS A 200 -4.11 7.59 10.85
N ILE A 201 -2.86 7.26 11.16
CA ILE A 201 -2.33 7.13 12.51
C ILE A 201 -1.29 8.22 12.70
N SER A 202 -1.46 9.01 13.76
CA SER A 202 -0.55 10.07 14.15
C SER A 202 -0.62 10.30 15.66
N ILE A 203 0.32 11.06 16.20
CA ILE A 203 0.31 11.46 17.59
C ILE A 203 -0.40 12.80 17.75
N ASP A 204 -1.35 12.86 18.68
CA ASP A 204 -2.09 14.08 18.99
C ASP A 204 -1.25 15.06 19.81
N THR A 205 -1.83 16.23 20.10
CA THR A 205 -1.18 17.28 20.90
C THR A 205 -0.88 16.87 22.34
N GLN A 206 -1.50 15.80 22.83
CA GLN A 206 -1.37 15.25 24.17
C GLN A 206 -0.33 14.11 24.21
N GLY A 207 0.28 13.77 23.07
CA GLY A 207 1.26 12.70 22.97
C GLY A 207 0.64 11.30 22.87
N SER A 208 -0.68 11.21 22.71
CA SER A 208 -1.43 9.95 22.58
C SER A 208 -1.66 9.58 21.12
N ILE A 209 -1.89 8.30 20.89
CA ILE A 209 -2.18 7.79 19.55
C ILE A 209 -3.57 8.24 19.09
N SER A 210 -3.64 8.76 17.88
CA SER A 210 -4.88 9.15 17.21
C SER A 210 -4.99 8.41 15.89
N SER A 211 -6.09 7.67 15.72
CA SER A 211 -6.42 6.93 14.50
C SER A 211 -7.75 7.40 13.94
N SER A 212 -7.81 7.71 12.65
CA SER A 212 -9.05 8.09 11.97
C SER A 212 -9.10 7.55 10.54
N ILE A 213 -10.31 7.20 10.08
CA ILE A 213 -10.52 6.79 8.69
C ILE A 213 -10.40 8.01 7.78
N VAL A 214 -9.68 7.84 6.68
CA VAL A 214 -9.45 8.86 5.64
C VAL A 214 -10.24 8.45 4.40
N LEU A 215 -11.40 9.07 4.22
CA LEU A 215 -12.32 8.72 3.14
C LEU A 215 -11.72 9.01 1.76
N GLU A 216 -10.93 10.08 1.60
CA GLU A 216 -10.33 10.40 0.29
C GLU A 216 -9.29 9.37 -0.15
N ARG A 217 -8.73 8.59 0.79
CA ARG A 217 -7.75 7.53 0.52
C ARG A 217 -8.34 6.12 0.65
N SER A 218 -9.64 6.03 0.92
CA SER A 218 -10.40 4.78 0.92
C SER A 218 -10.84 4.48 -0.50
N SER A 219 -10.81 3.21 -0.90
CA SER A 219 -10.97 2.80 -2.30
C SER A 219 -11.43 1.35 -2.38
N ASN A 220 -12.13 0.97 -3.46
CA ASN A 220 -12.49 -0.41 -3.79
C ASN A 220 -11.54 -1.03 -4.84
N GLN A 221 -10.44 -0.36 -5.16
CA GLN A 221 -9.44 -0.90 -6.08
C GLN A 221 -8.74 -2.11 -5.46
N GLU A 222 -8.69 -3.21 -6.20
CA GLU A 222 -8.14 -4.46 -5.69
C GLU A 222 -6.62 -4.48 -5.59
N GLU A 223 -5.89 -3.85 -6.51
CA GLU A 223 -4.42 -3.97 -6.55
C GLU A 223 -3.72 -2.84 -5.78
N ALA A 224 -2.68 -3.20 -5.02
CA ALA A 224 -1.84 -2.25 -4.31
C ALA A 224 -1.25 -1.21 -5.26
N ASN A 225 -0.73 -1.61 -6.42
CA ASN A 225 -0.18 -0.66 -7.40
C ASN A 225 -1.18 0.42 -7.80
N THR A 226 -2.45 0.08 -8.02
CA THR A 226 -3.48 1.08 -8.36
C THR A 226 -3.79 1.98 -7.18
N ARG A 227 -3.90 1.41 -5.97
CA ARG A 227 -4.10 2.19 -4.74
C ARG A 227 -2.92 3.12 -4.42
N MET A 228 -1.70 2.72 -4.75
CA MET A 228 -0.52 3.56 -4.58
C MET A 228 -0.65 4.87 -5.38
N PHE A 229 -1.24 4.84 -6.59
CA PHE A 229 -1.52 6.07 -7.35
C PHE A 229 -2.50 6.99 -6.60
N LEU A 230 -3.56 6.45 -5.98
CA LEU A 230 -4.49 7.24 -5.17
C LEU A 230 -3.75 7.92 -4.01
N HIS A 231 -2.93 7.16 -3.28
CA HIS A 231 -2.15 7.70 -2.17
C HIS A 231 -1.15 8.77 -2.63
N TYR A 232 -0.58 8.57 -3.82
CA TYR A 232 0.31 9.52 -4.48
C TYR A 232 -0.40 10.83 -4.85
N LEU A 233 -1.61 10.78 -5.42
CA LEU A 233 -2.37 11.97 -5.84
C LEU A 233 -2.75 12.90 -4.67
N HIS A 234 -2.74 12.38 -3.45
CA HIS A 234 -2.99 13.15 -2.24
C HIS A 234 -1.71 13.55 -1.50
N PHE A 235 -0.54 13.59 -2.16
CA PHE A 235 0.72 14.10 -1.60
C PHE A 235 0.64 15.58 -1.22
#